data_AF-A0A2N0QIJ0-F1
#
_entry.id   AF-A0A2N0QIJ0-F1
#
_cell.length_a   1.000
_cell.length_b   1.000
_cell.length_c   1.000
_cell.angle_alpha   90.00
_cell.angle_beta   90.00
_cell.angle_gamma   90.00
#
_symmetry.space_group_name_H-M   'P 1'
#
loop_
_entity.id
_entity.type
_entity.pdbx_description
1 polymer ?
#
loop_
_entity_poly.entity_id
_entity_poly.type
_entity_poly.pdbx_seq_one_letter_code
_entity_poly.pdbx_strand_id
1 'polypeptide(L)'
;MTLINPDFITFPIQETTNEDLILVNDSSTNHTFFHNYPSNPHIHAVRVFGGKNYSQSYKIISLGRYPTKVKYTKKEKGVAHKIPDNYQVETMLNGLTVLCKTQYQFSRKVTVKYTIERVDENGQKESRYSLSSAGAASSLFLN
;
A
#
# COMPACT_ATOMS: atom_id res chain seq x y z
N MET A 1 -13.11 24.72 33.38
CA MET A 1 -13.58 24.93 32.00
C MET A 1 -12.57 24.25 31.09
N THR A 2 -12.83 23.00 30.73
CA THR A 2 -12.01 22.23 29.80
C THR A 2 -12.94 21.21 29.16
N LEU A 3 -13.38 21.50 27.94
CA LEU A 3 -14.18 20.60 27.13
C LEU A 3 -13.19 19.72 26.36
N ILE A 4 -13.06 18.46 26.76
CA ILE A 4 -12.43 17.43 25.94
C ILE A 4 -13.60 16.78 25.20
N ASN A 5 -13.69 16.98 23.88
CA ASN A 5 -14.63 16.24 23.05
C ASN A 5 -13.87 15.07 22.40
N PRO A 6 -14.07 13.82 22.85
CA PRO A 6 -13.42 12.65 22.29
C PRO A 6 -14.45 11.89 21.45
N ASP A 7 -14.76 12.36 20.25
CA ASP A 7 -15.36 11.50 19.21
C ASP A 7 -14.27 10.53 18.68
N PHE A 8 -13.60 9.83 19.59
CA PHE A 8 -12.76 8.69 19.30
C PHE A 8 -13.68 7.50 19.08
N ILE A 9 -13.99 7.21 17.82
CA ILE A 9 -14.52 5.91 17.45
C ILE A 9 -13.38 4.89 17.64
N THR A 10 -13.42 4.20 18.77
CA THR A 10 -12.62 3.02 19.07
C THR A 10 -13.01 1.91 18.09
N PHE A 11 -12.16 1.66 17.08
CA PHE A 11 -12.22 0.38 16.39
C PHE A 11 -11.63 -0.70 17.30
N PRO A 12 -12.12 -1.95 17.26
CA PRO A 12 -11.45 -3.05 17.95
C PRO A 12 -10.05 -3.18 17.33
N ILE A 13 -9.07 -2.63 18.04
CA ILE A 13 -7.67 -2.94 17.84
C ILE A 13 -7.60 -4.44 18.09
N GLN A 14 -7.35 -5.22 17.06
CA GLN A 14 -6.96 -6.60 17.27
C GLN A 14 -5.64 -6.51 18.04
N GLU A 15 -5.69 -6.82 19.34
CA GLU A 15 -4.59 -6.68 20.28
C GLU A 15 -3.33 -7.28 19.67
N THR A 16 -2.44 -6.41 19.21
CA THR A 16 -1.06 -6.77 18.95
C THR A 16 -0.29 -6.08 20.06
N THR A 17 0.23 -6.91 20.95
CA THR A 17 0.98 -6.56 22.16
C THR A 17 1.95 -5.41 21.89
N ASN A 18 1.78 -4.35 22.69
CA ASN A 18 2.56 -3.12 22.79
C ASN A 18 4.03 -3.22 22.36
N GLU A 19 4.30 -2.81 21.13
CA GLU A 19 5.54 -2.14 20.75
C GLU A 19 5.14 -0.92 19.90
N ASP A 20 5.66 0.26 20.26
CA ASP A 20 5.15 1.59 19.88
C ASP A 20 4.72 1.72 18.41
N LEU A 21 3.41 1.83 18.18
CA LEU A 21 2.86 2.09 16.84
C LEU A 21 3.22 3.51 16.39
N ILE A 22 3.92 3.61 15.27
CA ILE A 22 4.26 4.88 14.62
C ILE A 22 3.04 5.37 13.84
N LEU A 23 2.60 6.60 14.16
CA LEU A 23 1.55 7.32 13.46
C LEU A 23 2.15 8.29 12.43
N VAL A 24 1.84 8.10 11.15
CA VAL A 24 2.25 9.02 10.08
C VAL A 24 1.00 9.62 9.42
N ASN A 25 0.82 10.93 9.57
CA ASN A 25 -0.26 11.68 8.93
C ASN A 25 0.25 12.38 7.67
N ASP A 26 -0.32 12.03 6.51
CA ASP A 26 -0.12 12.77 5.25
C ASP A 26 -1.32 13.70 5.03
N SER A 27 -1.18 14.93 5.52
CA SER A 27 -2.19 15.99 5.38
C SER A 27 -2.47 16.35 3.91
N SER A 28 -1.57 16.01 2.98
CA SER A 28 -1.77 16.28 1.55
C SER A 28 -2.67 15.27 0.86
N THR A 29 -2.88 14.09 1.46
CA THR A 29 -3.67 13.01 0.85
C THR A 29 -4.80 12.47 1.73
N ASN A 30 -5.02 13.04 2.93
CA ASN A 30 -5.96 12.54 3.94
C ASN A 30 -5.73 11.07 4.29
N HIS A 31 -4.46 10.62 4.27
CA HIS A 31 -4.07 9.29 4.70
C HIS A 31 -3.39 9.36 6.07
N THR A 32 -3.75 8.40 6.92
CA THR A 32 -3.07 8.12 8.18
C THR A 32 -2.54 6.70 8.13
N PHE A 33 -1.28 6.52 8.48
CA PHE A 33 -0.63 5.21 8.55
C PHE A 33 -0.27 4.85 9.99
N PHE A 34 -0.47 3.58 10.34
CA PHE A 34 -0.14 2.99 11.64
C PHE A 34 0.74 1.76 11.40
N HIS A 35 1.95 1.74 11.97
CA HIS A 35 2.86 0.61 11.83
C HIS A 35 3.91 0.56 12.94
N ASN A 36 4.49 -0.61 13.18
CA ASN A 36 5.72 -0.76 13.95
C ASN A 36 6.80 -1.46 13.11
N TYR A 37 6.98 -1.00 11.87
CA TYR A 37 8.04 -1.50 10.99
C TYR A 37 9.41 -1.01 11.47
N PRO A 38 10.47 -1.87 11.51
CA PRO A 38 10.54 -3.22 10.95
C PRO A 38 10.12 -4.37 11.88
N SER A 39 9.82 -4.14 13.16
CA SER A 39 9.43 -5.18 14.11
C SER A 39 8.16 -5.93 13.69
N ASN A 40 7.21 -5.22 13.06
CA ASN A 40 6.01 -5.78 12.45
C ASN A 40 5.93 -5.39 10.97
N PRO A 41 5.80 -6.35 10.03
CA PRO A 41 5.71 -6.06 8.59
C PRO A 41 4.38 -5.44 8.18
N HIS A 42 3.38 -5.39 9.07
CA HIS A 42 2.07 -4.85 8.75
C HIS A 42 2.02 -3.33 8.88
N ILE A 43 1.44 -2.70 7.86
CA ILE A 43 1.11 -1.29 7.82
C ILE A 43 -0.41 -1.19 7.62
N HIS A 44 -1.07 -0.47 8.51
CA HIS A 44 -2.47 -0.14 8.36
C HIS A 44 -2.58 1.30 7.86
N ALA A 45 -3.37 1.52 6.82
CA ALA A 45 -3.65 2.83 6.27
C ALA A 45 -5.15 3.11 6.38
N VAL A 46 -5.49 4.33 6.79
CA VAL A 46 -6.86 4.85 6.78
C VAL A 46 -6.88 6.09 5.91
N ARG A 47 -7.72 6.09 4.88
CA ARG A 47 -7.97 7.25 4.04
C ARG A 47 -9.34 7.84 4.37
N VAL A 48 -9.39 9.14 4.64
CA VAL A 48 -10.66 9.88 4.79
C VAL A 48 -11.05 10.50 3.45
N PHE A 49 -12.21 10.11 2.93
CA PHE A 49 -12.73 10.65 1.67
C PHE A 49 -14.26 10.70 1.69
N GLY A 50 -14.84 11.86 1.34
CA GLY A 50 -16.29 12.05 1.37
C GLY A 50 -16.92 11.81 2.74
N GLY A 51 -16.18 12.12 3.82
CA GLY A 51 -16.62 11.87 5.21
C GLY A 51 -16.60 10.40 5.63
N LYS A 52 -16.09 9.49 4.79
CA LYS A 52 -15.98 8.06 5.09
C LYS A 52 -14.52 7.65 5.25
N ASN A 53 -14.30 6.66 6.13
CA ASN A 53 -13.00 6.05 6.34
C ASN A 53 -12.87 4.80 5.47
N TYR A 54 -11.78 4.73 4.72
CA TYR A 54 -11.40 3.58 3.91
C TYR A 54 -10.12 3.00 4.48
N SER A 55 -10.23 1.83 5.10
CA SER A 55 -9.10 1.15 5.73
C SER A 55 -8.50 0.12 4.79
N GLN A 56 -7.17 0.05 4.74
CA GLN A 56 -6.41 -0.94 3.99
C GLN A 56 -5.23 -1.43 4.82
N SER A 57 -4.99 -2.74 4.79
CA SER A 57 -3.83 -3.35 5.46
C SER A 57 -2.85 -3.86 4.41
N TYR A 58 -1.57 -3.65 4.67
CA TYR A 58 -0.47 -4.05 3.82
C TYR A 58 0.53 -4.85 4.65
N LYS A 59 1.06 -5.93 4.11
CA LYS A 59 2.15 -6.69 4.70
C LYS A 59 3.37 -6.56 3.80
N ILE A 60 4.43 -5.93 4.31
CA ILE A 60 5.68 -5.79 3.58
C ILE A 60 6.34 -7.16 3.46
N ILE A 61 6.55 -7.60 2.23
CA ILE A 61 7.27 -8.84 1.91
C ILE A 61 8.73 -8.53 1.55
N SER A 62 8.96 -7.45 0.80
CA SER A 62 10.30 -6.97 0.46
C SER A 62 10.29 -5.48 0.17
N LEU A 63 11.25 -4.75 0.73
CA LEU A 63 11.41 -3.30 0.45
C LEU A 63 12.01 -3.02 -0.93
N GLY A 64 12.66 -4.00 -1.56
CA GLY A 64 13.35 -3.78 -2.82
C GLY A 64 14.55 -2.82 -2.69
N ARG A 65 14.98 -2.24 -3.82
CA ARG A 65 16.08 -1.25 -3.87
C ARG A 65 15.79 -0.15 -4.88
N TYR A 66 16.23 1.07 -4.61
CA TYR A 66 16.11 2.16 -5.58
C TYR A 66 17.22 2.07 -6.63
N PRO A 67 16.91 2.05 -7.94
CA PRO A 67 17.92 2.10 -8.98
C PRO A 67 18.46 3.52 -9.16
N THR A 68 19.60 3.65 -9.86
CA THR A 68 20.24 4.95 -10.14
C THR A 68 19.29 5.93 -10.85
N LYS A 69 18.54 5.43 -11.84
CA LYS A 69 17.50 6.21 -12.55
C LYS A 69 16.11 5.93 -11.95
N VAL A 70 15.85 6.53 -10.79
CA VAL A 70 14.61 6.30 -10.02
C VAL A 70 13.38 6.90 -10.71
N LYS A 71 12.26 6.19 -10.65
CA LYS A 71 10.92 6.67 -11.01
C LYS A 71 10.13 7.02 -9.76
N TYR A 72 9.15 7.91 -9.95
CA TYR A 72 8.29 8.40 -8.88
C TYR A 72 6.84 8.04 -9.17
N THR A 73 6.05 7.89 -8.10
CA THR A 73 4.60 7.72 -8.22
C THR A 73 3.98 8.92 -8.93
N LYS A 74 2.97 8.66 -9.77
CA LYS A 74 2.21 9.72 -10.43
C LYS A 74 1.17 10.24 -9.44
N LYS A 75 1.22 11.53 -9.08
CA LYS A 75 0.19 12.21 -8.30
C LYS A 75 -0.20 13.53 -8.97
N GLU A 76 -1.48 13.88 -8.90
CA GLU A 76 -1.98 15.21 -9.30
C GLU A 76 -1.77 16.26 -8.21
N LYS A 77 -1.81 15.85 -6.93
CA LYS A 77 -1.55 16.68 -5.74
C LYS A 77 -0.79 15.88 -4.67
N GLY A 78 0.05 16.55 -3.89
CA GLY A 78 0.82 15.95 -2.78
C GLY A 78 2.22 15.46 -3.18
N VAL A 79 2.87 14.73 -2.26
CA VAL A 79 4.27 14.30 -2.42
C VAL A 79 4.37 13.09 -3.35
N ALA A 80 5.21 13.19 -4.39
CA ALA A 80 5.59 12.05 -5.23
C ALA A 80 6.65 11.20 -4.53
N HIS A 81 6.44 9.89 -4.43
CA HIS A 81 7.33 8.98 -3.72
C HIS A 81 8.19 8.21 -4.70
N LYS A 82 9.45 7.93 -4.32
CA LYS A 82 10.33 7.05 -5.10
C LYS A 82 9.71 5.64 -5.16
N ILE A 83 9.79 5.01 -6.31
CA ILE A 83 9.33 3.63 -6.50
C ILE A 83 10.55 2.70 -6.43
N PRO A 84 10.61 1.74 -5.50
CA PRO A 84 11.70 0.78 -5.44
C PRO A 84 11.58 -0.24 -6.57
N ASP A 85 12.69 -0.87 -6.94
CA ASP A 85 12.72 -2.07 -7.75
C ASP A 85 12.60 -3.31 -6.86
N ASN A 86 11.89 -4.34 -7.32
CA ASN A 86 11.62 -5.58 -6.58
C ASN A 86 10.94 -5.36 -5.21
N TYR A 87 10.21 -4.25 -5.04
CA TYR A 87 9.31 -4.06 -3.89
C TYR A 87 8.14 -5.03 -3.99
N GLN A 88 7.81 -5.68 -2.87
CA GLN A 88 6.73 -6.64 -2.76
C GLN A 88 5.90 -6.38 -1.51
N VAL A 89 4.59 -6.30 -1.69
CA VAL A 89 3.63 -6.09 -0.61
C VAL A 89 2.40 -6.95 -0.83
N GLU A 90 1.97 -7.63 0.22
CA GLU A 90 0.72 -8.39 0.22
C GLU A 90 -0.39 -7.50 0.77
N THR A 91 -1.58 -7.57 0.18
CA THR A 91 -2.74 -6.78 0.59
C THR A 91 -4.04 -7.44 0.13
N MET A 92 -5.18 -6.99 0.66
CA MET A 92 -6.47 -7.46 0.16
C MET A 92 -7.03 -6.54 -0.92
N LEU A 93 -7.49 -7.11 -2.02
CA LEU A 93 -8.22 -6.40 -3.08
C LEU A 93 -9.56 -7.11 -3.28
N ASN A 94 -10.67 -6.45 -2.94
CA ASN A 94 -12.03 -7.00 -3.05
C ASN A 94 -12.18 -8.41 -2.46
N GLY A 95 -11.65 -8.62 -1.25
CA GLY A 95 -11.71 -9.90 -0.54
C GLY A 95 -10.67 -10.94 -0.98
N LEU A 96 -9.84 -10.62 -1.98
CA LEU A 96 -8.77 -11.50 -2.46
C LEU A 96 -7.42 -11.05 -1.91
N THR A 97 -6.67 -11.98 -1.32
CA THR A 97 -5.26 -11.74 -0.96
C THR A 97 -4.43 -11.69 -2.25
N VAL A 98 -3.74 -10.58 -2.46
CA VAL A 98 -2.91 -10.36 -3.63
C VAL A 98 -1.52 -9.89 -3.24
N LEU A 99 -0.54 -10.30 -4.02
CA LEU A 99 0.84 -9.88 -3.95
C LEU A 99 1.12 -8.84 -5.05
N CYS A 100 1.35 -7.61 -4.61
CA CYS A 100 1.73 -6.49 -5.47
C CYS A 100 3.25 -6.43 -5.59
N LYS A 101 3.76 -6.32 -6.82
CA LYS A 101 5.20 -6.28 -7.12
C LYS A 101 5.53 -5.11 -8.04
N THR A 102 6.71 -4.54 -7.84
CA THR A 102 7.31 -3.58 -8.78
C THR A 102 8.57 -4.17 -9.39
N GLN A 103 8.75 -3.98 -10.69
CA GLN A 103 9.95 -4.44 -11.42
C GLN A 103 10.36 -3.39 -12.44
N TYR A 104 11.56 -2.85 -12.30
CA TYR A 104 12.12 -1.92 -13.28
C TYR A 104 12.49 -2.66 -14.56
N GLN A 105 12.26 -2.00 -15.68
CA GLN A 105 12.62 -2.48 -17.00
C GLN A 105 13.62 -1.51 -17.60
N PHE A 106 14.86 -1.97 -17.76
CA PHE A 106 15.97 -1.20 -18.30
C PHE A 106 16.17 -1.53 -19.78
N SER A 107 15.28 -0.99 -20.62
CA SER A 107 15.43 -1.03 -22.08
C SER A 107 15.86 0.35 -22.60
N ARG A 108 15.40 0.77 -23.79
CA ARG A 108 15.63 2.11 -24.34
C ARG A 108 15.07 3.22 -23.44
N LYS A 109 14.00 2.94 -22.70
CA LYS A 109 13.40 3.84 -21.70
C LYS A 109 13.21 3.08 -20.41
N VAL A 110 13.64 3.67 -19.29
CA VAL A 110 13.38 3.12 -17.96
C VAL A 110 11.89 3.21 -17.66
N THR A 111 11.25 2.07 -17.39
CA THR A 111 9.84 1.97 -16.97
C THR A 111 9.72 1.07 -15.74
N VAL A 112 8.58 1.14 -15.06
CA VAL A 112 8.26 0.25 -13.93
C VAL A 112 7.06 -0.60 -14.34
N LYS A 113 7.22 -1.91 -14.23
CA LYS A 113 6.14 -2.89 -14.34
C LYS A 113 5.53 -3.10 -12.95
N TYR A 114 4.24 -2.83 -12.83
CA TYR A 114 3.44 -3.14 -11.65
C TYR A 114 2.72 -4.45 -11.91
N THR A 115 3.00 -5.47 -11.12
CA THR A 115 2.36 -6.78 -11.23
C THR A 115 1.50 -7.01 -10.01
N ILE A 116 0.29 -7.49 -10.22
CA ILE A 116 -0.55 -8.05 -9.16
C ILE A 116 -0.65 -9.54 -9.43
N GLU A 117 -0.48 -10.31 -8.38
CA GLU A 117 -0.45 -11.76 -8.42
C GLU A 117 -1.38 -12.28 -7.34
N ARG A 118 -2.24 -13.23 -7.69
CA ARG A 118 -3.04 -13.97 -6.72
C ARG A 118 -2.79 -15.46 -6.90
N VAL A 119 -2.93 -16.18 -5.81
CA VAL A 119 -2.96 -17.64 -5.80
C VAL A 119 -4.38 -18.02 -5.43
N ASP A 120 -5.04 -18.83 -6.25
CA ASP A 120 -6.37 -19.33 -5.95
C ASP A 120 -6.33 -20.48 -4.92
N GLU A 121 -7.50 -20.96 -4.52
CA GLU A 121 -7.62 -22.06 -3.55
C GLU A 121 -6.98 -23.38 -4.03
N ASN A 122 -6.80 -23.54 -5.35
CA ASN A 122 -6.17 -24.70 -5.96
C ASN A 122 -4.65 -24.54 -6.10
N GLY A 123 -4.09 -23.43 -5.61
CA GLY A 123 -2.67 -23.11 -5.75
C GLY A 123 -2.29 -22.60 -7.14
N GLN A 124 -3.25 -22.35 -8.03
CA GLN A 124 -2.98 -21.77 -9.34
C GLN A 124 -2.70 -20.28 -9.22
N LYS A 125 -1.64 -19.87 -9.90
CA LYS A 125 -1.15 -18.50 -9.88
C LYS A 125 -1.69 -17.72 -11.07
N GLU A 126 -2.43 -16.66 -10.77
CA GLU A 126 -2.87 -15.70 -11.76
C GLU A 126 -2.12 -14.39 -11.59
N SER A 127 -1.68 -13.80 -12.71
CA SER A 127 -1.02 -12.50 -12.69
C SER A 127 -1.60 -11.56 -13.76
N ARG A 128 -1.67 -10.28 -13.42
CA ARG A 128 -1.91 -9.17 -14.34
C ARG A 128 -0.88 -8.10 -14.07
N TYR A 129 -0.55 -7.32 -15.09
CA TYR A 129 0.40 -6.24 -14.95
C TYR A 129 -0.03 -4.99 -15.70
N SER A 130 0.54 -3.87 -15.30
CA SER A 130 0.44 -2.59 -15.99
C SER A 130 1.77 -1.86 -15.94
N LEU A 131 2.05 -1.07 -16.97
CA LEU A 131 3.18 -0.13 -16.99
C LEU A 131 2.80 1.28 -16.52
N SER A 132 1.51 1.53 -16.24
CA SER A 132 1.01 2.84 -15.83
C SER A 132 0.91 3.00 -14.31
N SER A 133 0.32 2.03 -13.61
CA SER A 133 0.18 2.03 -12.15
C SER A 133 -0.26 0.67 -11.59
N ALA A 134 -0.13 0.48 -10.28
CA ALA A 134 -0.71 -0.66 -9.57
C ALA A 134 -2.25 -0.68 -9.66
N GLY A 135 -2.90 0.49 -9.59
CA GLY A 135 -4.37 0.59 -9.74
C GLY A 135 -4.88 0.15 -11.13
N ALA A 136 -4.10 0.44 -12.18
CA ALA A 136 -4.41 -0.04 -13.52
C ALA A 136 -4.16 -1.55 -13.68
N ALA A 137 -3.21 -2.13 -12.94
CA ALA A 137 -3.06 -3.57 -12.89
C ALA A 137 -4.21 -4.22 -12.11
N SER A 138 -4.69 -3.58 -11.03
CA SER A 138 -5.75 -4.13 -10.18
C SER A 138 -7.09 -4.13 -10.90
N SER A 139 -7.40 -3.11 -11.71
CA SER A 139 -8.64 -3.10 -12.49
C SER A 139 -8.75 -4.28 -13.46
N LEU A 140 -7.64 -4.85 -13.92
CA LEU A 140 -7.64 -6.05 -14.79
C LEU A 140 -7.97 -7.35 -14.05
N PHE A 141 -7.99 -7.32 -12.72
CA PHE A 141 -8.43 -8.43 -11.87
C PHE A 141 -9.87 -8.31 -11.40
N LEU A 142 -10.49 -7.14 -11.56
CA LEU A 142 -11.82 -6.82 -11.06
C LEU A 142 -12.89 -6.81 -12.17
N ASN A 143 -12.49 -7.14 -13.40
CA ASN A 143 -13.36 -7.24 -14.58
C ASN A 143 -13.67 -8.70 -14.91
#